data_AF-A0AAU7T8L1-F1
#
_entry.id   AF-A0AAU7T8L1-F1
#
_cell.length_a   1.000
_cell.length_b   1.000
_cell.length_c   1.000
_cell.angle_alpha   90.00
_cell.angle_beta   90.00
_cell.angle_gamma   90.00
#
_symmetry.space_group_name_H-M   'P 1'
#
loop_
_entity.id
_entity.type
_entity.pdbx_description
1 polymer ?
#
loop_
_entity_poly.entity_id
_entity_poly.type
_entity_poly.pdbx_seq_one_letter_code
_entity_poly.pdbx_strand_id
1 'polypeptide(L)'
;MAKTRKVLAAVALGVATLAVAPLTANAQTLQVTHITCHEQEDFNGADDIYLQVDGGTIMEPVQFVTGDSKDIANVTVEQGKVLVMREGDFPDEDDNLGQLKITGPGNYEFKDDDSHYTVTVG
;
A
#
# COMPACT_ATOMS: atom_id res chain seq x y z
N MET A 1 8.31 71.64 -16.86
CA MET A 1 7.80 70.25 -16.72
C MET A 1 8.57 69.57 -15.60
N ALA A 2 7.98 69.45 -14.41
CA ALA A 2 8.63 68.85 -13.24
C ALA A 2 8.22 67.37 -13.11
N LYS A 3 9.20 66.46 -13.07
CA LYS A 3 9.00 65.00 -12.96
C LYS A 3 9.05 64.61 -11.48
N THR A 4 7.88 64.36 -10.88
CA THR A 4 7.75 63.79 -9.53
C THR A 4 8.15 62.31 -9.57
N ARG A 5 9.19 61.92 -8.83
CA ARG A 5 9.57 60.51 -8.64
C ARG A 5 8.85 59.96 -7.41
N LYS A 6 7.96 58.99 -7.60
CA LYS A 6 7.33 58.22 -6.52
C LYS A 6 8.35 57.23 -5.96
N VAL A 7 8.59 57.27 -4.66
CA VAL A 7 9.37 56.25 -3.92
C VAL A 7 8.40 55.12 -3.59
N LEU A 8 8.62 53.93 -4.15
CA LEU A 8 7.94 52.71 -3.68
C LEU A 8 8.81 52.09 -2.58
N ALA A 9 8.29 52.08 -1.35
CA ALA A 9 8.83 51.31 -0.25
C ALA A 9 8.52 49.83 -0.47
N ALA A 10 9.54 48.99 -0.57
CA ALA A 10 9.40 47.54 -0.57
C ALA A 10 9.22 47.06 0.87
N VAL A 11 8.03 46.57 1.22
CA VAL A 11 7.77 45.86 2.47
C VAL A 11 8.16 44.40 2.24
N ALA A 12 9.31 43.99 2.77
CA ALA A 12 9.69 42.58 2.82
C ALA A 12 8.92 41.90 3.97
N LEU A 13 7.84 41.17 3.65
CA LEU A 13 7.24 40.23 4.57
C LEU A 13 8.13 38.98 4.64
N GLY A 14 8.80 38.81 5.78
CA GLY A 14 9.53 37.59 6.11
C GLY A 14 8.57 36.41 6.25
N VAL A 15 8.69 35.43 5.36
CA VAL A 15 8.03 34.13 5.51
C VAL A 15 8.90 33.30 6.45
N ALA A 16 8.47 33.16 7.70
CA ALA A 16 9.07 32.19 8.60
C ALA A 16 8.62 30.79 8.17
N THR A 17 9.47 30.06 7.46
CA THR A 17 9.26 28.64 7.20
C THR A 17 9.51 27.87 8.49
N LEU A 18 8.43 27.43 9.15
CA LEU A 18 8.50 26.41 10.18
C LEU A 18 8.99 25.12 9.51
N ALA A 19 10.26 24.77 9.73
CA ALA A 19 10.78 23.47 9.35
C ALA A 19 10.10 22.41 10.22
N VAL A 20 9.11 21.73 9.68
CA VAL A 20 8.58 20.49 10.26
C VAL A 20 9.62 19.43 9.98
N ALA A 21 10.45 19.12 10.96
CA ALA A 21 11.29 17.92 10.89
C ALA A 21 10.35 16.71 10.78
N PRO A 22 10.53 15.80 9.81
CA PRO A 22 9.77 14.56 9.81
C PRO A 22 10.11 13.83 11.11
N LEU A 23 9.09 13.55 11.92
CA LEU A 23 9.22 12.54 12.96
C LEU A 23 9.47 11.22 12.22
N THR A 24 10.73 10.80 12.17
CA THR A 24 11.09 9.41 11.95
C THR A 24 10.58 8.63 13.15
N ALA A 25 9.27 8.36 13.17
CA ALA A 25 8.77 7.20 13.89
C ALA A 25 9.55 6.02 13.33
N ASN A 26 10.26 5.29 14.19
CA ASN A 26 10.84 4.01 13.78
C ASN A 26 9.68 3.15 13.28
N ALA A 27 9.58 2.97 11.97
CA ALA A 27 8.55 2.14 11.38
C ALA A 27 8.75 0.73 11.90
N GLN A 28 7.72 0.16 12.54
CA GLN A 28 7.77 -1.21 13.01
C GLN A 28 7.78 -2.14 11.80
N THR A 29 8.74 -3.06 11.74
CA THR A 29 8.68 -4.19 10.81
C THR A 29 7.67 -5.20 11.34
N LEU A 30 6.71 -5.58 10.50
CA LEU A 30 5.65 -6.54 10.79
C LEU A 30 5.76 -7.73 9.84
N GLN A 31 5.19 -8.87 10.22
CA GLN A 31 5.16 -10.08 9.40
C GLN A 31 3.78 -10.29 8.82
N VAL A 32 3.70 -10.58 7.53
CA VAL A 32 2.50 -11.23 6.98
C VAL A 32 2.55 -12.69 7.41
N THR A 33 1.57 -13.13 8.19
CA THR A 33 1.56 -14.45 8.83
C THR A 33 0.55 -15.40 8.22
N HIS A 34 -0.53 -14.87 7.64
CA HIS A 34 -1.61 -15.69 7.12
C HIS A 34 -2.39 -14.98 6.02
N ILE A 35 -2.87 -15.73 5.03
CA ILE A 35 -3.80 -15.24 4.01
C ILE A 35 -4.97 -16.21 3.92
N THR A 36 -6.18 -15.67 3.90
CA THR A 36 -7.43 -16.41 3.71
C THR A 36 -8.14 -15.89 2.47
N CYS A 37 -8.53 -16.80 1.58
CA CYS A 37 -9.39 -16.55 0.43
C CYS A 37 -10.84 -16.83 0.83
N HIS A 38 -11.70 -15.83 0.76
CA HIS A 38 -13.15 -15.98 1.01
C HIS A 38 -13.94 -16.08 -0.28
N GLU A 39 -13.50 -15.35 -1.31
CA GLU A 39 -14.02 -15.37 -2.67
C GLU A 39 -12.83 -15.04 -3.58
N GLN A 40 -12.64 -15.82 -4.63
CA GLN A 40 -11.60 -15.62 -5.64
C GLN A 40 -12.21 -14.82 -6.82
N GLU A 41 -11.41 -14.05 -7.56
CA GLU A 41 -11.89 -13.26 -8.72
C GLU A 41 -12.44 -14.17 -9.81
N ASP A 42 -11.74 -15.28 -9.98
CA ASP A 42 -11.81 -16.10 -11.17
C ASP A 42 -12.82 -17.26 -11.01
N PHE A 43 -13.97 -17.21 -11.71
CA PHE A 43 -15.10 -18.13 -11.44
C PHE A 43 -14.80 -19.63 -11.63
N ASN A 44 -13.75 -19.99 -12.38
CA ASN A 44 -13.42 -21.38 -12.71
C ASN A 44 -11.98 -21.80 -12.38
N GLY A 45 -11.23 -20.97 -11.66
CA GLY A 45 -9.78 -21.11 -11.54
C GLY A 45 -9.28 -21.13 -10.11
N ALA A 46 -8.06 -20.67 -9.96
CA ALA A 46 -7.38 -20.50 -8.68
C ALA A 46 -6.45 -19.30 -8.84
N ASP A 47 -6.56 -18.33 -7.95
CA ASP A 47 -5.83 -17.08 -8.09
C ASP A 47 -4.37 -17.27 -7.69
N ASP A 48 -3.45 -16.84 -8.54
CA ASP A 48 -2.01 -16.84 -8.27
C ASP A 48 -1.60 -15.56 -7.52
N ILE A 49 -1.94 -15.51 -6.23
CA ILE A 49 -1.79 -14.32 -5.38
C ILE A 49 -0.33 -13.98 -5.07
N TYR A 50 0.07 -12.74 -5.33
CA TYR A 50 1.35 -12.18 -4.90
C TYR A 50 1.18 -10.81 -4.20
N LEU A 51 2.19 -10.41 -3.43
CA LEU A 51 2.14 -9.16 -2.64
C LEU A 51 3.26 -8.20 -3.04
N GLN A 52 2.93 -6.91 -3.13
CA GLN A 52 3.88 -5.85 -3.42
C GLN A 52 3.88 -4.73 -2.37
N VAL A 53 5.04 -4.12 -2.19
CA VAL A 53 5.24 -2.86 -1.43
C VAL A 53 6.20 -1.97 -2.22
N ASP A 54 5.86 -0.69 -2.36
CA ASP A 54 6.66 0.30 -3.11
C ASP A 54 7.02 -0.15 -4.54
N GLY A 55 6.16 -0.97 -5.17
CA GLY A 55 6.35 -1.51 -6.51
C GLY A 55 7.28 -2.74 -6.59
N GLY A 56 7.80 -3.24 -5.47
CA GLY A 56 8.58 -4.46 -5.40
C GLY A 56 7.77 -5.64 -4.84
N THR A 57 7.95 -6.82 -5.42
CA THR A 57 7.35 -8.08 -4.91
C THR A 57 8.01 -8.49 -3.60
N ILE A 58 7.19 -8.71 -2.57
CA ILE A 58 7.62 -9.16 -1.23
C ILE A 58 7.16 -10.59 -0.90
N MET A 59 6.20 -11.11 -1.68
CA MET A 59 5.74 -12.49 -1.65
C MET A 59 5.56 -12.94 -3.09
N GLU A 60 6.28 -13.99 -3.50
CA GLU A 60 6.09 -14.63 -4.80
C GLU A 60 4.69 -15.25 -4.92
N PRO A 61 4.19 -15.52 -6.14
CA PRO A 61 2.86 -16.09 -6.35
C PRO A 61 2.62 -17.36 -5.53
N VAL A 62 1.47 -17.38 -4.85
CA VAL A 62 0.93 -18.53 -4.13
C VAL A 62 -0.50 -18.70 -4.58
N GLN A 63 -0.81 -19.86 -5.15
CA GLN A 63 -2.15 -20.18 -5.61
C GLN A 63 -3.14 -20.22 -4.43
N PHE A 64 -4.36 -19.71 -4.60
CA PHE A 64 -5.49 -19.85 -3.67
C PHE A 64 -6.74 -20.30 -4.41
N VAL A 65 -7.61 -21.05 -3.73
CA VAL A 65 -9.00 -21.22 -4.16
C VAL A 65 -9.95 -20.74 -3.08
N THR A 66 -11.19 -20.40 -3.44
CA THR A 66 -12.24 -20.01 -2.48
C THR A 66 -12.31 -20.96 -1.29
N GLY A 67 -12.12 -20.40 -0.08
CA GLY A 67 -12.09 -21.13 1.19
C GLY A 67 -10.70 -21.55 1.67
N ASP A 68 -9.64 -21.36 0.87
CA ASP A 68 -8.27 -21.61 1.29
C ASP A 68 -7.84 -20.66 2.42
N SER A 69 -7.01 -21.19 3.31
CA SER A 69 -6.39 -20.43 4.39
C SER A 69 -4.98 -20.97 4.60
N LYS A 70 -3.95 -20.14 4.38
CA LYS A 70 -2.54 -20.56 4.31
C LYS A 70 -1.66 -19.70 5.22
N ASP A 71 -0.77 -20.37 5.94
CA ASP A 71 0.30 -19.71 6.66
C ASP A 71 1.34 -19.16 5.69
N ILE A 72 1.76 -17.93 5.93
CA ILE A 72 2.78 -17.23 5.16
C ILE A 72 4.02 -17.06 6.02
N ALA A 73 5.18 -17.41 5.48
CA ALA A 73 6.46 -17.32 6.16
C ALA A 73 7.41 -16.39 5.41
N ASN A 74 8.26 -15.69 6.16
CA ASN A 74 9.35 -14.85 5.65
C ASN A 74 8.90 -13.65 4.78
N VAL A 75 7.65 -13.19 4.92
CA VAL A 75 7.15 -11.97 4.27
C VAL A 75 7.05 -10.86 5.31
N THR A 76 7.82 -9.79 5.10
CA THR A 76 7.89 -8.64 6.02
C THR A 76 7.28 -7.41 5.36
N VAL A 77 6.58 -6.57 6.13
CA VAL A 77 6.07 -5.27 5.69
C VAL A 77 6.33 -4.21 6.77
N GLU A 78 6.76 -3.02 6.37
CA GLU A 78 6.93 -1.91 7.31
C GLU A 78 5.59 -1.23 7.58
N GLN A 79 5.32 -0.93 8.85
CA GLN A 79 4.18 -0.11 9.26
C GLN A 79 4.24 1.25 8.56
N GLY A 80 3.12 1.67 7.98
CA GLY A 80 2.96 2.90 7.23
C GLY A 80 3.08 2.72 5.72
N LYS A 81 3.52 1.55 5.24
CA LYS A 81 3.55 1.21 3.80
C LYS A 81 2.19 0.78 3.27
N VAL A 82 2.03 0.90 1.95
CA VAL A 82 0.87 0.35 1.24
C VAL A 82 1.25 -1.04 0.76
N LEU A 83 0.49 -2.04 1.22
CA LEU A 83 0.52 -3.40 0.73
C LEU A 83 -0.48 -3.52 -0.41
N VAL A 84 -0.02 -4.02 -1.55
CA VAL A 84 -0.84 -4.27 -2.73
C VAL A 84 -0.94 -5.78 -2.93
N MET A 85 -2.16 -6.27 -3.13
CA MET A 85 -2.44 -7.66 -3.51
C MET A 85 -2.72 -7.71 -5.00
N ARG A 86 -2.12 -8.69 -5.67
CA ARG A 86 -2.28 -8.89 -7.11
C ARG A 86 -2.46 -10.35 -7.45
N GLU A 87 -3.06 -10.57 -8.59
CA GLU A 87 -3.18 -11.86 -9.27
C GLU A 87 -2.26 -11.92 -10.48
N GLY A 88 -1.69 -13.09 -10.75
CA GLY A 88 -0.61 -13.27 -11.74
C GLY A 88 -0.91 -14.24 -12.87
N ASP A 89 -2.18 -14.58 -13.12
CA ASP A 89 -2.54 -15.46 -14.23
C ASP A 89 -2.72 -14.67 -15.56
N PHE A 90 -3.12 -15.36 -16.62
CA PHE A 90 -3.20 -14.84 -18.00
C PHE A 90 -4.57 -15.23 -18.56
N PRO A 91 -5.35 -14.35 -19.23
CA PRO A 91 -4.90 -13.31 -20.19
C PRO A 91 -5.03 -11.85 -19.76
N ASP A 92 -5.54 -11.58 -18.57
CA ASP A 92 -5.56 -10.29 -17.90
C ASP A 92 -4.15 -10.00 -17.37
N GLU A 93 -3.62 -8.81 -17.63
CA GLU A 93 -2.32 -8.45 -17.09
C GLU A 93 -2.48 -7.98 -15.64
N ASP A 94 -2.01 -8.79 -14.69
CA ASP A 94 -1.70 -8.39 -13.30
C ASP A 94 -2.84 -7.65 -12.56
N ASP A 95 -3.97 -8.32 -12.33
CA ASP A 95 -5.13 -7.69 -11.71
C ASP A 95 -4.87 -7.26 -10.27
N ASN A 96 -5.30 -6.03 -9.97
CA ASN A 96 -5.12 -5.41 -8.66
C ASN A 96 -6.32 -5.73 -7.79
N LEU A 97 -6.20 -6.80 -7.01
CA LEU A 97 -7.21 -7.25 -6.04
C LEU A 97 -7.33 -6.33 -4.80
N GLY A 98 -6.45 -5.33 -4.71
CA GLY A 98 -6.64 -4.16 -3.86
C GLY A 98 -5.36 -3.70 -3.19
N GLN A 99 -5.47 -2.59 -2.46
CA GLN A 99 -4.34 -1.98 -1.77
C GLN A 99 -4.73 -1.35 -0.44
N LEU A 100 -3.95 -1.63 0.60
CA LEU A 100 -4.21 -1.15 1.96
C LEU A 100 -2.95 -0.64 2.64
N LYS A 101 -3.08 0.45 3.38
CA LYS A 101 -2.01 0.96 4.23
C LYS A 101 -1.93 0.13 5.52
N ILE A 102 -0.77 -0.46 5.79
CA ILE A 102 -0.53 -1.24 7.01
C ILE A 102 -0.29 -0.27 8.17
N THR A 103 -1.26 -0.16 9.08
CA THR A 103 -1.19 0.77 10.23
C THR A 103 -0.72 0.11 11.52
N GLY A 104 -0.52 -1.21 11.52
CA GLY A 104 -0.09 -2.00 12.68
C GLY A 104 -0.42 -3.49 12.51
N PRO A 105 -0.21 -4.33 13.53
CA PRO A 105 -0.71 -5.70 13.54
C PRO A 105 -2.24 -5.74 13.40
N GLY A 106 -2.76 -6.74 12.71
CA GLY A 106 -4.20 -6.95 12.52
C GLY A 106 -4.54 -7.62 11.19
N ASN A 107 -5.83 -7.63 10.88
CA ASN A 107 -6.38 -8.21 9.66
C ASN A 107 -6.71 -7.10 8.67
N TYR A 108 -6.35 -7.32 7.41
CA TYR A 108 -6.53 -6.38 6.30
C TYR A 108 -7.34 -7.07 5.21
N GLU A 109 -8.50 -6.51 4.87
CA GLU A 109 -9.44 -7.08 3.90
C GLU A 109 -9.29 -6.44 2.52
N PHE A 110 -8.87 -7.23 1.54
CA PHE A 110 -8.79 -6.85 0.13
C PHE A 110 -10.07 -7.33 -0.56
N LYS A 111 -10.78 -6.43 -1.23
CA LYS A 111 -12.15 -6.65 -1.74
C LYS A 111 -12.38 -6.01 -3.11
N ASP A 112 -11.30 -5.73 -3.83
CA ASP A 112 -11.40 -5.17 -5.16
C ASP A 112 -11.50 -6.32 -6.18
N ASP A 113 -12.01 -5.99 -7.36
CA ASP A 113 -12.12 -6.90 -8.50
C ASP A 113 -12.93 -8.17 -8.22
N ASP A 114 -14.12 -8.00 -7.63
CA ASP A 114 -15.05 -9.10 -7.28
C ASP A 114 -14.46 -10.22 -6.39
N SER A 115 -13.24 -10.02 -5.86
CA SER A 115 -12.55 -10.93 -4.95
C SER A 115 -12.75 -10.55 -3.47
N HIS A 116 -12.40 -11.45 -2.55
CA HIS A 116 -12.35 -11.17 -1.12
C HIS A 116 -11.27 -11.98 -0.40
N TYR A 117 -10.23 -11.27 0.04
CA TYR A 117 -9.11 -11.83 0.79
C TYR A 117 -8.93 -11.16 2.16
N THR A 118 -8.41 -11.92 3.12
CA THR A 118 -7.94 -11.38 4.41
C THR A 118 -6.47 -11.70 4.60
N VAL A 119 -5.66 -10.66 4.80
CA VAL A 119 -4.23 -10.78 5.15
C VAL A 119 -4.05 -10.47 6.64
N THR A 120 -3.46 -11.41 7.38
CA THR A 120 -3.09 -11.23 8.78
C THR A 120 -1.65 -10.74 8.88
N VAL A 121 -1.45 -9.65 9.63
CA VAL A 121 -0.15 -9.04 9.90
C VAL A 121 0.11 -9.04 11.40
N GLY A 122 1.30 -9.48 11.83
CA GLY A 122 1.66 -9.71 13.24
C GLY A 122 3.07 -9.27 13.61
#